data_AF-A0A454CVV8-F1
#
_entry.id   AF-A0A454CVV8-F1
#
_cell.length_a   1.000
_cell.length_b   1.000
_cell.length_c   1.000
_cell.angle_alpha   90.00
_cell.angle_beta   90.00
_cell.angle_gamma   90.00
#
_symmetry.space_group_name_H-M   'P 1'
#
loop_
_entity.id
_entity.type
_entity.pdbx_description
1 polymer ?
#
loop_
_entity_poly.entity_id
_entity_poly.type
_entity_poly.pdbx_seq_one_letter_code
_entity_poly.pdbx_strand_id
1 'polypeptide(L)'
;MFSFFVHSATESQIEQIRTAAEQHILSTVEQPAGGKLTVNAANIDPRIKATDCPEPLETSASSTSSTRSNINVLVECLADNWKVYVPVRISASVPMIVSTRQLGRGEIISASDVTTSMIELQRFRKDGFTNFEQVVGAKLKRNVRLGDVVERNDVCVVCRNEKVTIRAVKGGMTITTQGTALQDGSSGDQVRVKNDKSQRIIEGIVTGIAEITITF
;
A
#
# COMPACT_ATOMS: atom_id res chain seq x y z
N MET A 1 -46.04 -30.12 -26.70
CA MET A 1 -44.88 -30.70 -26.00
C MET A 1 -44.01 -29.52 -25.54
N PHE A 2 -44.27 -29.00 -24.34
CA PHE A 2 -43.53 -27.86 -23.80
C PHE A 2 -42.21 -28.37 -23.23
N SER A 3 -41.09 -28.01 -23.87
CA SER A 3 -39.76 -28.40 -23.42
C SER A 3 -39.36 -27.50 -22.25
N PHE A 4 -39.51 -28.00 -21.02
CA PHE A 4 -39.00 -27.37 -19.80
C PHE A 4 -37.53 -27.76 -19.61
N PHE A 5 -36.62 -27.05 -20.26
CA PHE A 5 -35.21 -27.05 -19.86
C PHE A 5 -34.70 -25.63 -19.79
N VAL A 6 -35.30 -24.87 -18.87
CA VAL A 6 -34.65 -23.67 -18.32
C VAL A 6 -33.69 -24.20 -17.25
N HIS A 7 -32.51 -24.69 -17.67
CA HIS A 7 -31.45 -25.04 -16.72
C HIS A 7 -30.83 -23.74 -16.20
N SER A 8 -31.52 -23.14 -15.23
CA SER A 8 -30.95 -22.19 -14.30
C SER A 8 -29.79 -22.88 -13.58
N ALA A 9 -28.72 -22.15 -13.27
CA ALA A 9 -27.64 -22.70 -12.47
C ALA A 9 -28.17 -23.14 -11.10
N THR A 10 -27.68 -24.30 -10.64
CA THR A 10 -27.90 -24.80 -9.28
C THR A 10 -27.09 -23.97 -8.28
N GLU A 11 -27.48 -24.02 -7.00
CA GLU A 11 -26.73 -23.35 -5.94
C GLU A 11 -25.27 -23.80 -5.88
N SER A 12 -25.00 -25.10 -6.09
CA SER A 12 -23.64 -25.64 -6.13
C SER A 12 -22.80 -25.06 -7.27
N GLN A 13 -23.38 -24.91 -8.46
CA GLN A 13 -22.70 -24.31 -9.62
C GLN A 13 -22.38 -22.84 -9.38
N ILE A 14 -23.32 -22.10 -8.78
CA ILE A 14 -23.13 -20.70 -8.44
C ILE A 14 -21.98 -20.55 -7.43
N GLU A 15 -21.95 -21.39 -6.39
CA GLU A 15 -20.86 -21.36 -5.39
C GLU A 15 -19.50 -21.74 -5.99
N GLN A 16 -19.45 -22.69 -6.93
CA GLN A 16 -18.23 -23.02 -7.67
C GLN A 16 -17.73 -21.83 -8.49
N ILE A 17 -18.62 -21.14 -9.21
CA ILE A 17 -18.29 -19.95 -10.00
C ILE A 17 -17.79 -18.81 -9.10
N ARG A 18 -18.46 -18.58 -7.96
CA ARG A 18 -18.04 -17.57 -6.97
C ARG A 18 -16.66 -17.89 -6.39
N THR A 19 -16.45 -19.14 -6.00
CA THR A 19 -15.16 -19.60 -5.46
C THR A 19 -14.04 -19.46 -6.49
N ALA A 20 -14.28 -19.84 -7.75
CA ALA A 20 -13.30 -19.66 -8.83
C ALA A 20 -12.93 -18.19 -9.02
N ALA A 21 -13.91 -17.29 -8.97
CA ALA A 21 -13.66 -15.85 -9.05
C ALA A 21 -12.85 -15.31 -7.85
N GLU A 22 -13.14 -15.76 -6.64
CA GLU A 22 -12.37 -15.36 -5.44
C GLU A 22 -10.93 -15.88 -5.48
N GLN A 23 -10.72 -17.14 -5.89
CA GLN A 23 -9.39 -17.73 -6.00
C GLN A 23 -8.55 -17.06 -7.09
N HIS A 24 -9.16 -16.61 -8.19
CA HIS A 24 -8.47 -15.81 -9.19
C HIS A 24 -7.89 -14.54 -8.56
N ILE A 25 -8.67 -13.82 -7.76
CA ILE A 25 -8.19 -12.61 -7.08
C ILE A 25 -7.10 -12.93 -6.06
N LEU A 26 -7.27 -13.97 -5.25
CA LEU A 26 -6.28 -14.36 -4.23
C LEU A 26 -4.93 -14.78 -4.83
N SER A 27 -4.92 -15.34 -6.04
CA SER A 27 -3.70 -15.78 -6.73
C SER A 27 -3.04 -14.70 -7.59
N THR A 28 -3.79 -13.70 -8.07
CA THR A 28 -3.28 -12.69 -9.01
C THR A 28 -3.06 -11.31 -8.40
N VAL A 29 -3.79 -10.95 -7.34
CA VAL A 29 -3.64 -9.66 -6.66
C VAL A 29 -2.52 -9.72 -5.63
N GLU A 30 -1.60 -8.76 -5.70
CA GLU A 30 -0.49 -8.66 -4.76
C GLU A 30 -0.99 -8.47 -3.33
N GLN A 31 -0.53 -9.35 -2.42
CA GLN A 31 -0.89 -9.23 -1.02
C GLN A 31 -0.16 -8.06 -0.38
N PRO A 32 -0.87 -7.19 0.37
CA PRO A 32 -0.23 -6.09 1.08
C PRO A 32 0.77 -6.63 2.11
N ALA A 33 2.02 -6.15 2.07
CA ALA A 33 3.05 -6.56 3.02
C ALA A 33 2.62 -6.27 4.48
N GLY A 34 2.63 -7.31 5.32
CA GLY A 34 2.15 -7.24 6.71
C GLY A 34 0.65 -6.95 6.86
N GLY A 35 -0.10 -6.94 5.75
CA GLY A 35 -1.50 -6.58 5.69
C GLY A 35 -2.44 -7.77 5.62
N LYS A 36 -3.73 -7.46 5.41
CA LYS A 36 -4.79 -8.45 5.18
C LYS A 36 -5.57 -8.09 3.92
N LEU A 37 -5.67 -9.05 3.00
CA LEU A 37 -6.55 -9.01 1.84
C LEU A 37 -7.80 -9.82 2.14
N THR A 38 -8.97 -9.21 1.99
CA THR A 38 -10.27 -9.90 2.10
C THR A 38 -10.99 -9.79 0.77
N VAL A 39 -11.50 -10.92 0.28
CA VAL A 39 -12.10 -11.07 -1.04
C VAL A 39 -13.49 -11.68 -0.84
N ASN A 40 -14.50 -11.11 -1.49
CA ASN A 40 -15.88 -11.62 -1.44
C ASN A 40 -16.53 -11.47 -2.82
N ALA A 41 -16.87 -12.58 -3.46
CA ALA A 41 -17.68 -12.57 -4.67
C ALA A 41 -19.13 -12.19 -4.35
N ALA A 42 -19.69 -11.27 -5.15
CA ALA A 42 -21.09 -10.90 -5.06
C ALA A 42 -22.00 -12.10 -5.38
N ASN A 43 -23.24 -12.04 -4.89
CA ASN A 43 -24.26 -12.99 -5.28
C ASN A 43 -24.53 -12.88 -6.78
N ILE A 44 -24.63 -14.03 -7.44
CA ILE A 44 -24.91 -14.14 -8.88
C ILE A 44 -26.41 -14.41 -9.05
N ASP A 45 -27.06 -13.83 -10.06
CA ASP A 45 -28.45 -14.13 -10.38
C ASP A 45 -28.56 -15.63 -10.76
N PRO A 46 -29.38 -16.44 -10.07
CA PRO A 46 -29.48 -17.87 -10.34
C PRO A 46 -29.89 -18.22 -11.78
N ARG A 47 -30.50 -17.26 -12.50
CA ARG A 47 -30.94 -17.40 -13.90
C ARG A 47 -29.78 -17.48 -14.90
N ILE A 48 -28.53 -17.34 -14.45
CA ILE A 48 -27.39 -17.62 -15.33
C ILE A 48 -27.48 -19.05 -15.86
N LYS A 49 -27.07 -19.21 -17.12
CA LYS A 49 -26.92 -20.53 -17.73
C LYS A 49 -25.50 -20.99 -17.43
N ALA A 50 -25.36 -21.82 -16.41
CA ALA A 50 -24.13 -22.52 -16.12
C ALA A 50 -24.45 -24.00 -15.90
N THR A 51 -23.66 -24.84 -16.54
CA THR A 51 -23.66 -26.29 -16.41
C THR A 51 -22.56 -26.72 -15.45
N ASP A 52 -22.56 -28.00 -15.07
CA ASP A 52 -21.41 -28.60 -14.39
C ASP A 52 -20.29 -28.75 -15.41
N CYS A 53 -19.36 -27.79 -15.42
CA CYS A 53 -18.30 -27.76 -16.42
C CYS A 53 -17.48 -29.06 -16.33
N PRO A 54 -17.34 -29.81 -17.45
CA PRO A 54 -16.57 -31.07 -17.45
C PRO A 54 -15.06 -30.84 -17.32
N GLU A 55 -14.61 -29.60 -17.48
CA GLU A 55 -13.22 -29.15 -17.40
C GLU A 55 -13.06 -28.06 -16.32
N PRO A 56 -11.82 -27.77 -15.86
CA PRO A 56 -11.58 -26.66 -14.95
C PRO A 56 -12.02 -25.32 -15.56
N LEU A 57 -12.64 -24.47 -14.74
CA LEU A 57 -13.08 -23.14 -15.16
C LEU A 57 -11.87 -22.25 -15.47
N GLU A 58 -11.93 -21.54 -16.60
CA GLU A 58 -10.96 -20.50 -16.92
C GLU A 58 -11.38 -19.18 -16.27
N THR A 59 -10.39 -18.44 -15.75
CA THR A 59 -10.64 -17.18 -15.06
C THR A 59 -9.71 -16.09 -15.55
N SER A 60 -10.25 -14.88 -15.75
CA SER A 60 -9.46 -13.71 -16.12
C SER A 60 -10.04 -12.42 -15.53
N ALA A 61 -9.19 -11.42 -15.32
CA ALA A 61 -9.60 -10.09 -14.88
C ALA A 61 -8.77 -9.02 -15.57
N SER A 62 -9.38 -7.85 -15.81
CA SER A 62 -8.71 -6.72 -16.47
C SER A 62 -7.79 -5.92 -15.53
N SER A 63 -7.73 -6.28 -14.24
CA SER A 63 -6.93 -5.59 -13.23
C SER A 63 -6.54 -6.54 -12.12
N THR A 64 -5.30 -6.40 -11.65
CA THR A 64 -4.72 -7.16 -10.52
C THR A 64 -4.35 -6.24 -9.35
N SER A 65 -4.92 -5.03 -9.28
CA SER A 65 -4.55 -4.03 -8.28
C SER A 65 -5.34 -4.19 -6.98
N SER A 66 -4.61 -4.30 -5.86
CA SER A 66 -5.16 -4.34 -4.49
C SER A 66 -5.79 -3.02 -4.01
N THR A 67 -5.58 -1.93 -4.75
CA THR A 67 -6.16 -0.61 -4.45
C THR A 67 -7.60 -0.45 -4.91
N ARG A 68 -8.08 -1.34 -5.80
CA ARG A 68 -9.48 -1.34 -6.26
C ARG A 68 -10.38 -1.97 -5.20
N SER A 69 -11.60 -1.45 -5.07
CA SER A 69 -12.61 -2.00 -4.17
C SER A 69 -13.46 -3.09 -4.80
N ASN A 70 -13.60 -3.10 -6.13
CA ASN A 70 -14.32 -4.14 -6.88
C ASN A 70 -13.55 -4.46 -8.17
N ILE A 71 -13.44 -5.75 -8.49
CA ILE A 71 -12.88 -6.27 -9.74
C ILE A 71 -13.89 -7.25 -10.34
N ASN A 72 -14.21 -7.09 -11.62
CA ASN A 72 -15.03 -8.07 -12.33
C ASN A 72 -14.12 -9.18 -12.85
N VAL A 73 -14.35 -10.40 -12.38
CA VAL A 73 -13.67 -11.60 -12.87
C VAL A 73 -14.56 -12.27 -13.90
N LEU A 74 -14.01 -12.52 -15.08
CA LEU A 74 -14.63 -13.36 -16.09
C LEU A 74 -14.35 -14.82 -15.73
N VAL A 75 -15.40 -15.61 -15.61
CA VAL A 75 -15.35 -17.06 -15.37
C VAL A 75 -15.98 -17.76 -16.57
N GLU A 76 -15.25 -18.68 -17.20
CA GLU A 76 -15.64 -19.32 -18.45
C GLU A 76 -15.53 -20.85 -18.34
N CYS A 77 -16.46 -21.54 -18.97
CA CYS A 77 -16.35 -22.97 -19.28
C CYS A 77 -16.25 -23.10 -20.79
N LEU A 78 -15.08 -23.51 -21.29
CA LEU A 78 -14.85 -23.61 -22.73
C LEU A 78 -15.62 -24.78 -23.36
N ALA A 79 -15.67 -25.93 -22.68
CA ALA A 79 -16.35 -27.14 -23.15
C ALA A 79 -17.85 -26.92 -23.43
N ASP A 80 -18.53 -26.19 -22.55
CA ASP A 80 -19.97 -25.92 -22.65
C ASP A 80 -20.29 -24.51 -23.20
N ASN A 81 -19.25 -23.76 -23.58
CA ASN A 81 -19.33 -22.44 -24.21
C ASN A 81 -20.24 -21.43 -23.46
N TRP A 82 -20.04 -21.31 -22.14
CA TRP A 82 -20.69 -20.28 -21.34
C TRP A 82 -19.68 -19.46 -20.56
N LYS A 83 -20.09 -18.23 -20.21
CA LYS A 83 -19.29 -17.29 -19.43
C LYS A 83 -20.12 -16.39 -18.54
N VAL A 84 -19.56 -16.02 -17.41
CA VAL A 84 -20.20 -15.15 -16.41
C VAL A 84 -19.18 -14.15 -15.89
N TYR A 85 -19.59 -12.88 -15.80
CA TYR A 85 -18.82 -11.85 -15.10
C TYR A 85 -19.26 -11.82 -13.64
N VAL A 86 -18.33 -12.11 -12.74
CA VAL A 86 -18.55 -12.14 -11.30
C VAL A 86 -17.90 -10.90 -10.69
N PRO A 87 -18.69 -9.95 -10.14
CA PRO A 87 -18.13 -8.85 -9.37
C PRO A 87 -17.56 -9.39 -8.06
N VAL A 88 -16.27 -9.14 -7.83
CA VAL A 88 -15.56 -9.51 -6.59
C VAL A 88 -15.19 -8.25 -5.84
N ARG A 89 -15.69 -8.12 -4.61
CA ARG A 89 -15.34 -7.04 -3.69
C ARG A 89 -14.04 -7.38 -2.99
N ILE A 90 -13.13 -6.41 -2.99
CA ILE A 90 -11.81 -6.52 -2.40
C ILE A 90 -11.68 -5.45 -1.32
N SER A 91 -11.20 -5.86 -0.15
CA SER A 91 -10.84 -4.99 0.96
C SER A 91 -9.41 -5.31 1.35
N ALA A 92 -8.51 -4.36 1.21
CA ALA A 92 -7.11 -4.52 1.54
C ALA A 92 -6.77 -3.57 2.69
N SER A 93 -6.17 -4.12 3.75
CA SER A 93 -5.73 -3.34 4.90
C SER A 93 -4.24 -3.54 5.13
N VAL A 94 -3.54 -2.46 5.47
CA VAL A 94 -2.09 -2.46 5.76
C VAL A 94 -1.82 -1.89 7.14
N PRO A 95 -0.78 -2.36 7.83
CA PRO A 95 -0.32 -1.73 9.06
C PRO A 95 0.28 -0.36 8.72
N MET A 96 -0.17 0.69 9.40
CA MET A 96 0.39 2.04 9.30
C MET A 96 0.64 2.63 10.67
N ILE A 97 1.59 3.56 10.73
CA ILE A 97 1.92 4.32 11.93
C ILE A 97 0.87 5.41 12.15
N VAL A 98 0.16 5.33 13.28
CA VAL A 98 -0.85 6.30 13.72
C VAL A 98 -0.44 6.96 15.03
N SER A 99 -0.96 8.15 15.31
CA SER A 99 -0.66 8.84 16.56
C SER A 99 -1.48 8.35 17.76
N THR A 100 -0.85 8.24 18.93
CA THR A 100 -1.47 7.86 20.21
C THR A 100 -2.00 9.04 21.01
N ARG A 101 -1.76 10.28 20.55
CA ARG A 101 -2.26 11.53 21.15
C ARG A 101 -2.36 12.62 20.10
N GLN A 102 -2.78 13.82 20.49
CA GLN A 102 -2.62 14.98 19.62
C GLN A 102 -1.15 15.41 19.59
N LEU A 103 -0.61 15.62 18.39
CA LEU A 103 0.75 16.10 18.17
C LEU A 103 0.72 17.44 17.43
N GLY A 104 1.42 18.44 17.99
CA GLY A 104 1.51 19.78 17.43
C GLY A 104 2.65 19.95 16.43
N ARG A 105 2.49 20.92 15.53
CA ARG A 105 3.56 21.39 14.65
C ARG A 105 4.79 21.80 15.49
N GLY A 106 5.96 21.32 15.06
CA GLY A 106 7.25 21.60 15.67
C GLY A 106 7.69 20.56 16.71
N GLU A 107 6.77 19.70 17.17
CA GLU A 107 7.13 18.58 18.06
C GLU A 107 7.99 17.54 17.34
N ILE A 108 8.85 16.87 18.09
CA ILE A 108 9.61 15.70 17.66
C ILE A 108 8.84 14.47 18.10
N ILE A 109 8.57 13.56 17.17
CA ILE A 109 7.81 12.34 17.46
C ILE A 109 8.68 11.38 18.28
N SER A 110 8.22 11.01 19.47
CA SER A 110 8.83 9.97 20.29
C SER A 110 8.20 8.60 20.02
N ALA A 111 8.84 7.53 20.50
CA ALA A 111 8.31 6.17 20.34
C ALA A 111 6.95 5.95 21.03
N SER A 112 6.63 6.70 22.10
CA SER A 112 5.33 6.60 22.79
C SER A 112 4.21 7.38 22.11
N ASP A 113 4.52 8.27 21.16
CA ASP A 113 3.56 9.13 20.46
C ASP A 113 2.86 8.44 19.29
N VAL A 114 3.32 7.24 18.94
CA VAL A 114 2.88 6.51 17.77
C VAL A 114 2.67 5.03 18.06
N THR A 115 1.80 4.40 17.29
CA THR A 115 1.54 2.96 17.32
C THR A 115 1.16 2.46 15.93
N THR A 116 1.00 1.16 15.75
CA THR A 116 0.57 0.57 14.47
C THR A 116 -0.94 0.32 14.49
N SER A 117 -1.64 0.68 13.42
CA SER A 117 -3.04 0.35 13.20
C SER A 117 -3.29 -0.15 11.77
N MET A 118 -4.32 -0.98 11.61
CA MET A 118 -4.71 -1.52 10.30
C MET A 118 -5.59 -0.51 9.55
N ILE A 119 -5.10 -0.01 8.43
CA ILE A 119 -5.77 1.01 7.61
C ILE A 119 -6.22 0.41 6.28
N GLU A 120 -7.48 0.66 5.91
CA GLU A 120 -8.06 0.22 4.63
C GLU A 120 -7.54 1.08 3.46
N LEU A 121 -6.83 0.45 2.52
CA LEU A 121 -6.21 1.11 1.37
C LEU A 121 -7.22 1.79 0.46
N GLN A 122 -8.43 1.24 0.34
CA GLN A 122 -9.51 1.79 -0.47
C GLN A 122 -9.97 3.18 0.04
N ARG A 123 -9.80 3.44 1.35
CA ARG A 123 -10.19 4.72 2.00
C ARG A 123 -9.01 5.66 2.19
N PHE A 124 -7.80 5.13 2.32
CA PHE A 124 -6.60 5.90 2.54
C PHE A 124 -5.77 6.03 1.26
N ARG A 125 -5.90 7.18 0.58
CA ARG A 125 -5.23 7.47 -0.70
C ARG A 125 -3.85 8.14 -0.57
N LYS A 126 -3.40 8.35 0.66
CA LYS A 126 -2.19 9.13 0.95
C LYS A 126 -1.04 8.20 1.28
N ASP A 127 0.16 8.77 1.37
CA ASP A 127 1.37 8.04 1.69
C ASP A 127 1.67 8.18 3.19
N GLY A 128 1.55 7.07 3.90
CA GLY A 128 1.80 6.94 5.33
C GLY A 128 2.99 6.02 5.59
N PHE A 129 3.51 6.05 6.82
CA PHE A 129 4.63 5.20 7.18
C PHE A 129 4.17 3.83 7.68
N THR A 130 4.98 2.81 7.43
CA THR A 130 4.75 1.43 7.91
C THR A 130 5.78 0.98 8.95
N ASN A 131 6.88 1.73 9.11
CA ASN A 131 7.95 1.45 10.06
C ASN A 131 8.17 2.63 11.01
N PHE A 132 8.27 2.36 12.31
CA PHE A 132 8.56 3.34 13.36
C PHE A 132 9.88 4.08 13.12
N GLU A 133 10.92 3.40 12.62
CA GLU A 133 12.24 3.98 12.38
C GLU A 133 12.22 5.15 11.37
N GLN A 134 11.19 5.22 10.53
CA GLN A 134 11.02 6.29 9.55
C GLN A 134 10.36 7.55 10.15
N VAL A 135 9.79 7.45 11.36
CA VAL A 135 8.94 8.48 11.97
C VAL A 135 9.45 8.93 13.33
N VAL A 136 9.94 8.01 14.16
CA VAL A 136 10.47 8.34 15.49
C VAL A 136 11.73 9.19 15.34
N GLY A 137 11.72 10.38 15.96
CA GLY A 137 12.74 11.41 15.81
C GLY A 137 12.47 12.41 14.69
N ALA A 138 11.46 12.17 13.83
CA ALA A 138 11.04 13.14 12.83
C ALA A 138 10.30 14.31 13.49
N LYS A 139 10.40 15.48 12.87
CA LYS A 139 9.77 16.71 13.34
C LYS A 139 8.49 17.00 12.59
N LEU A 140 7.44 17.37 13.30
CA LEU A 140 6.15 17.70 12.71
C LEU A 140 6.14 19.07 12.04
N LYS A 141 5.67 19.09 10.80
CA LYS A 141 5.40 20.29 9.99
C LYS A 141 3.95 20.76 10.14
N ARG A 142 3.06 19.86 10.56
CA ARG A 142 1.62 20.07 10.71
C ARG A 142 1.13 19.42 12.01
N ASN A 143 -0.08 19.79 12.42
CA ASN A 143 -0.71 19.12 13.56
C ASN A 143 -1.28 17.77 13.09
N VAL A 144 -1.06 16.73 13.89
CA VAL A 144 -1.64 15.39 13.68
C VAL A 144 -2.57 15.09 14.85
N ARG A 145 -3.77 14.59 14.57
CA ARG A 145 -4.76 14.29 15.62
C ARG A 145 -4.53 12.89 16.18
N LEU A 146 -5.08 12.65 17.36
CA LEU A 146 -5.16 11.31 17.95
C LEU A 146 -5.82 10.33 16.97
N GLY A 147 -5.16 9.21 16.72
CA GLY A 147 -5.64 8.13 15.86
C GLY A 147 -5.44 8.36 14.36
N ASP A 148 -5.01 9.56 13.93
CA ASP A 148 -4.70 9.81 12.52
C ASP A 148 -3.39 9.12 12.12
N VAL A 149 -3.32 8.68 10.87
CA VAL A 149 -2.08 8.18 10.25
C VAL A 149 -1.08 9.32 10.16
N VAL A 150 0.17 9.06 10.53
CA VAL A 150 1.26 10.01 10.29
C VAL A 150 1.63 9.91 8.81
N GLU A 151 1.37 10.97 8.04
CA GLU A 151 1.62 11.01 6.61
C GLU A 151 3.03 11.55 6.31
N ARG A 152 3.57 11.19 5.14
CA ARG A 152 4.88 11.70 4.68
C ARG A 152 4.98 13.22 4.69
N ASN A 153 3.88 13.91 4.38
CA ASN A 153 3.83 15.37 4.33
C ASN A 153 3.66 16.05 5.70
N ASP A 154 3.34 15.29 6.74
CA ASP A 154 3.18 15.82 8.09
C ASP A 154 4.51 16.01 8.80
N VAL A 155 5.56 15.31 8.37
CA VAL A 155 6.86 15.28 9.02
C VAL A 155 7.99 15.73 8.09
N CYS A 156 9.09 16.15 8.69
CA CYS A 156 10.40 16.14 8.05
C CYS A 156 11.36 15.31 8.90
N VAL A 157 12.09 14.41 8.23
CA VAL A 157 13.17 13.61 8.80
C VAL A 157 14.48 14.39 8.71
N VAL A 158 14.62 15.13 7.62
CA VAL A 158 15.61 16.18 7.41
C VAL A 158 14.85 17.47 7.18
N CYS A 159 14.98 18.44 8.09
CA CYS A 159 14.23 19.69 8.01
C CYS A 159 15.10 20.81 7.47
N ARG A 160 14.53 21.68 6.64
CA ARG A 160 15.23 22.83 6.07
C ARG A 160 15.83 23.72 7.16
N ASN A 161 17.05 24.17 6.92
CA ASN A 161 17.88 24.99 7.81
C ASN A 161 18.33 24.28 9.09
N GLU A 162 18.09 22.98 9.24
CA GLU A 162 18.62 22.20 10.36
C GLU A 162 19.92 21.48 9.97
N LYS A 163 20.67 21.09 11.01
CA LYS A 163 21.92 20.35 10.85
C LYS A 163 21.64 18.91 10.48
N VAL A 164 22.45 18.39 9.57
CA VAL A 164 22.39 17.01 9.12
C VAL A 164 23.78 16.41 8.97
N THR A 165 23.87 15.12 9.24
CA THR A 165 25.05 14.31 8.96
C THR A 165 25.01 13.87 7.51
N ILE A 166 26.04 14.24 6.75
CA ILE A 166 26.28 13.78 5.39
C ILE A 166 27.19 12.57 5.47
N ARG A 167 26.68 11.40 5.09
CA ARG A 167 27.42 10.14 4.99
C ARG A 167 27.76 9.85 3.54
N ALA A 168 29.03 9.65 3.24
CA ALA A 168 29.52 9.40 1.89
C ALA A 168 30.14 8.01 1.82
N VAL A 169 29.67 7.16 0.91
CA VAL A 169 30.09 5.75 0.83
C VAL A 169 30.71 5.47 -0.53
N LYS A 170 31.94 4.94 -0.55
CA LYS A 170 32.63 4.49 -1.78
C LYS A 170 33.58 3.32 -1.48
N GLY A 171 33.39 2.18 -2.15
CA GLY A 171 34.32 1.04 -2.07
C GLY A 171 34.58 0.54 -0.65
N GLY A 172 33.56 0.52 0.22
CA GLY A 172 33.68 0.14 1.63
C GLY A 172 34.19 1.24 2.57
N MET A 173 34.69 2.36 2.05
CA MET A 173 35.04 3.53 2.86
C MET A 173 33.79 4.38 3.14
N THR A 174 33.62 4.79 4.40
CA THR A 174 32.57 5.72 4.85
C THR A 174 33.20 7.00 5.37
N ILE A 175 32.80 8.15 4.84
CA ILE A 175 33.21 9.48 5.31
C ILE A 175 31.97 10.22 5.83
N THR A 176 32.05 10.79 7.03
CA THR A 176 30.96 11.57 7.62
C THR A 176 31.36 13.03 7.83
N THR A 177 30.46 13.95 7.50
CA THR A 177 30.64 15.39 7.74
C THR A 177 29.31 16.05 8.09
N GLN A 178 29.36 17.24 8.67
CA GLN A 178 28.16 18.03 8.96
C GLN A 178 27.79 18.93 7.78
N GLY A 179 26.49 19.17 7.64
CA GLY A 179 25.93 20.11 6.69
C GLY A 179 24.62 20.72 7.21
N THR A 180 24.11 21.67 6.43
CA THR A 180 22.84 22.33 6.68
C THR A 180 21.88 22.01 5.54
N ALA A 181 20.73 21.43 5.86
CA ALA A 181 19.73 21.07 4.86
C ALA A 181 19.11 22.31 4.21
N LEU A 182 18.99 22.31 2.88
CA LEU A 182 18.43 23.45 2.13
C LEU A 182 16.94 23.27 1.80
N GLN A 183 16.41 22.07 1.99
CA GLN A 183 15.01 21.71 1.81
C GLN A 183 14.61 20.63 2.81
N ASP A 184 13.31 20.47 3.01
CA ASP A 184 12.78 19.35 3.79
C ASP A 184 12.90 18.05 3.00
N GLY A 185 13.06 16.94 3.70
CA GLY A 185 12.98 15.60 3.15
C GLY A 185 12.47 14.59 4.17
N SER A 186 11.73 13.61 3.67
CA SER A 186 11.37 12.39 4.37
C SER A 186 12.32 11.25 3.98
N SER A 187 12.23 10.12 4.67
CA SER A 187 13.03 8.93 4.39
C SER A 187 12.92 8.50 2.93
N GLY A 188 14.06 8.35 2.25
CA GLY A 188 14.15 8.01 0.83
C GLY A 188 14.11 9.20 -0.14
N ASP A 189 13.80 10.41 0.33
CA ASP A 189 13.77 11.60 -0.54
C ASP A 189 15.19 12.05 -0.89
N GLN A 190 15.37 12.60 -2.09
CA GLN A 190 16.60 13.31 -2.46
C GLN A 190 16.55 14.75 -1.95
N VAL A 191 17.56 15.15 -1.16
CA VAL A 191 17.67 16.49 -0.60
C VAL A 191 18.99 17.16 -0.95
N ARG A 192 18.93 18.50 -1.06
CA ARG A 192 20.11 19.36 -1.18
C ARG A 192 20.57 19.80 0.20
N VAL A 193 21.86 19.61 0.46
CA VAL A 193 22.52 19.97 1.72
C VAL A 193 23.76 20.80 1.41
N LYS A 194 23.93 21.90 2.14
CA LYS A 194 25.17 22.69 2.09
C LYS A 194 26.16 22.10 3.09
N ASN A 195 27.32 21.65 2.62
CA ASN A 195 28.38 21.19 3.51
C ASN A 195 28.93 22.36 4.34
N ASP A 196 29.01 22.21 5.66
CA ASP A 196 29.38 23.31 6.55
C ASP A 196 30.87 23.68 6.45
N LYS A 197 31.74 22.75 6.03
CA LYS A 197 33.19 22.99 5.87
C LYS A 197 33.51 23.57 4.50
N SER A 198 33.10 22.91 3.43
CA SER A 198 33.45 23.28 2.05
C SER A 198 32.52 24.33 1.44
N GLN A 199 31.38 24.60 2.08
CA GLN A 199 30.31 25.48 1.59
C GLN A 199 29.67 25.04 0.26
N ARG A 200 30.03 23.86 -0.26
CA ARG A 200 29.45 23.28 -1.49
C ARG A 200 28.06 22.71 -1.21
N ILE A 201 27.19 22.80 -2.19
CA ILE A 201 25.88 22.15 -2.18
C ILE A 201 26.04 20.74 -2.76
N ILE A 202 25.50 19.76 -2.06
CA ILE A 202 25.57 18.34 -2.41
C ILE A 202 24.14 17.78 -2.37
N GLU A 203 23.86 16.83 -3.25
CA GLU A 203 22.62 16.07 -3.26
C GLU A 203 22.85 14.68 -2.67
N GLY A 204 21.93 14.23 -1.82
CA GLY A 204 21.95 12.90 -1.23
C GLY A 204 20.55 12.42 -0.88
N ILE A 205 20.45 11.12 -0.58
CA ILE A 205 19.20 10.47 -0.21
C ILE A 205 19.08 10.47 1.31
N VAL A 206 17.93 10.84 1.86
CA VAL A 206 17.66 10.74 3.30
C VAL A 206 17.64 9.28 3.72
N THR A 207 18.60 8.89 4.56
CA THR A 207 18.76 7.51 5.05
C THR A 207 18.41 7.35 6.53
N GLY A 208 18.29 8.45 7.27
CA GLY A 208 17.92 8.42 8.69
C GLY A 208 17.56 9.80 9.22
N ILE A 209 17.18 9.87 10.50
CA ILE A 209 16.87 11.13 11.19
C ILE A 209 18.09 12.04 11.13
N ALA A 210 17.91 13.23 10.54
CA ALA A 210 18.98 14.19 10.29
C ALA A 210 20.21 13.59 9.58
N GLU A 211 20.04 12.55 8.76
CA GLU A 211 21.13 11.89 8.02
C GLU A 211 20.79 11.71 6.54
N ILE A 212 21.77 12.04 5.69
CA ILE A 212 21.71 11.76 4.25
C ILE A 212 22.90 10.91 3.82
N THR A 213 22.70 10.05 2.84
CA THR A 213 23.77 9.29 2.18
C THR A 213 23.99 9.76 0.75
N ILE A 214 25.26 9.91 0.38
CA ILE A 214 25.70 10.12 -1.01
C ILE A 214 26.45 8.88 -1.48
N THR A 215 26.08 8.39 -2.67
CA THR A 215 26.75 7.27 -3.34
C THR A 215 27.50 7.83 -4.55
N PHE A 216 28.77 7.42 -4.68
CA PHE A 216 29.66 7.82 -5.77
C PHE A 216 29.86 6.71 -6.79
#